data_AF-A0A5R8WVS7-F1
#
_entry.id   AF-A0A5R8WVS7-F1
#
_cell.length_a   1.000
_cell.length_b   1.000
_cell.length_c   1.000
_cell.angle_alpha   90.00
_cell.angle_beta   90.00
_cell.angle_gamma   90.00
#
_symmetry.space_group_name_H-M   'P 1'
#
loop_
_entity.id
_entity.type
_entity.pdbx_description
1 polymer ?
#
loop_
_entity_poly.entity_id
_entity_poly.type
_entity_poly.pdbx_seq_one_letter_code
_entity_poly.pdbx_strand_id
1 'polypeptide(L)'
;MPAHPDEARDENGYLIRELHGVKLAQILDYLVQHYGWQELDRLIRINCFANNPTIKSSLNFLRRMPWAREKVEQLYIDTRTDEVLRQQRDAEKKAADSGGASGQ
;
A
#
# COMPACT_ATOMS: atom_id res chain seq x y z
N MET A 1 -8.68 -17.95 8.28
CA MET A 1 -8.70 -16.92 7.22
C MET A 1 -9.23 -15.64 7.83
N PRO A 2 -8.58 -14.47 7.63
CA PRO A 2 -9.30 -13.21 7.72
C PRO A 2 -10.44 -13.24 6.69
N ALA A 3 -11.63 -12.80 7.09
CA ALA A 3 -12.84 -12.86 6.26
C ALA A 3 -12.98 -11.62 5.35
N HIS A 4 -12.29 -10.54 5.69
CA HIS A 4 -12.39 -9.26 4.97
C HIS A 4 -11.00 -8.67 4.65
N PRO A 5 -10.84 -7.94 3.51
CA PRO A 5 -9.59 -7.24 3.19
C PRO A 5 -9.27 -6.14 4.22
N ASP A 6 -10.27 -5.68 4.97
CA ASP A 6 -10.17 -4.76 6.11
C ASP A 6 -9.24 -5.27 7.23
N GLU A 7 -9.08 -6.59 7.37
CA GLU A 7 -8.31 -7.23 8.44
C GLU A 7 -6.81 -7.39 8.13
N ALA A 8 -6.33 -6.88 7.00
CA ALA A 8 -4.93 -7.04 6.59
C ALA A 8 -3.97 -6.40 7.62
N ARG A 9 -3.02 -7.19 8.12
CA ARG A 9 -2.06 -6.81 9.17
C ARG A 9 -0.63 -6.82 8.67
N ASP A 10 0.10 -5.74 8.96
CA ASP A 10 1.55 -5.63 8.80
C ASP A 10 2.30 -6.64 9.72
N GLU A 11 3.61 -6.87 9.50
CA GLU A 11 4.44 -7.74 10.36
C GLU A 11 4.33 -7.41 11.86
N ASN A 12 4.08 -6.15 12.19
CA ASN A 12 3.89 -5.66 13.55
C ASN A 12 2.48 -5.95 14.14
N GLY A 13 1.60 -6.62 13.39
CA GLY A 13 0.24 -6.97 13.81
C GLY A 13 -0.80 -5.84 13.69
N TYR A 14 -0.41 -4.66 13.22
CA TYR A 14 -1.29 -3.50 13.04
C TYR A 14 -2.12 -3.57 11.76
N LEU A 15 -3.39 -3.16 11.84
CA LEU A 15 -4.32 -3.04 10.72
C LEU A 15 -3.83 -2.00 9.71
N ILE A 16 -3.62 -2.43 8.46
CA ILE A 16 -3.11 -1.59 7.36
C ILE A 16 -4.08 -0.42 7.06
N ARG A 17 -5.40 -0.67 7.11
CA ARG A 17 -6.45 0.35 6.93
C ARG A 17 -6.27 1.55 7.87
N GLU A 18 -5.76 1.33 9.08
CA GLU A 18 -5.75 2.30 10.18
C GLU A 18 -4.64 3.34 9.99
N LEU A 19 -3.74 3.11 9.01
CA LEU A 19 -2.61 3.96 8.66
C LEU A 19 -1.84 4.42 9.91
N HIS A 20 -1.61 3.48 10.84
CA HIS A 20 -1.32 3.74 12.25
C HIS A 20 -0.07 4.62 12.46
N GLY A 21 -0.30 5.94 12.61
CA GLY A 21 0.75 6.95 12.70
C GLY A 21 1.44 7.31 11.37
N VAL A 22 1.04 6.68 10.25
CA VAL A 22 1.63 6.88 8.93
C VAL A 22 1.20 8.24 8.37
N LYS A 23 2.14 9.18 8.29
CA LYS A 23 1.88 10.51 7.75
C LYS A 23 1.57 10.41 6.26
N LEU A 24 0.61 11.19 5.77
CA LEU A 24 0.28 11.31 4.33
C LEU A 24 1.51 11.57 3.43
N ALA A 25 2.55 12.22 3.97
CA ALA A 25 3.83 12.40 3.30
C ALA A 25 4.53 11.06 2.99
N GLN A 26 4.52 10.11 3.93
CA GLN A 26 5.11 8.77 3.78
C GLN A 26 4.25 7.87 2.89
N ILE A 27 2.92 7.98 3.00
CA ILE A 27 1.97 7.29 2.11
C ILE A 27 2.24 7.66 0.65
N LEU A 28 2.32 8.97 0.37
CA LEU A 28 2.63 9.47 -0.97
C LEU A 28 4.04 9.09 -1.42
N ASP A 29 5.04 9.23 -0.55
CA ASP A 29 6.44 8.94 -0.89
C ASP A 29 6.66 7.45 -1.22
N TYR A 30 6.05 6.54 -0.44
CA TYR A 30 6.02 5.11 -0.73
C TYR A 30 5.36 4.80 -2.08
N LEU A 31 4.17 5.36 -2.35
CA LEU A 31 3.48 5.17 -3.63
C LEU A 31 4.28 5.72 -4.81
N VAL A 32 4.95 6.87 -4.65
CA VAL A 32 5.83 7.46 -5.66
C VAL A 32 7.08 6.61 -5.89
N GLN A 33 7.66 5.99 -4.86
CA GLN A 33 8.78 5.06 -5.00
C GLN A 33 8.36 3.72 -5.64
N HIS A 34 7.14 3.22 -5.34
CA HIS A 34 6.65 1.92 -5.84
C HIS A 34 6.13 1.99 -7.28
N TYR A 35 5.36 3.03 -7.64
CA TYR A 35 4.69 3.15 -8.94
C TYR A 35 5.22 4.27 -9.84
N GLY A 36 5.89 5.28 -9.28
CA GLY A 36 6.30 6.48 -10.01
C GLY A 36 5.16 7.46 -10.33
N TRP A 37 5.53 8.71 -10.58
CA TRP A 37 4.59 9.83 -10.78
C TRP A 37 3.64 9.65 -11.98
N GLN A 38 4.07 8.96 -13.04
CA GLN A 38 3.24 8.74 -14.25
C GLN A 38 2.09 7.76 -14.00
N GLU A 39 2.32 6.67 -13.27
CA GLU A 39 1.27 5.70 -12.96
C GLU A 39 0.34 6.25 -11.85
N LEU A 40 0.86 7.03 -10.89
CA LEU A 40 0.01 7.79 -9.95
C LEU A 40 -0.93 8.77 -10.67
N ASP A 41 -0.46 9.46 -11.73
CA ASP A 41 -1.35 10.27 -12.55
C ASP A 41 -2.38 9.40 -13.29
N ARG A 42 -1.99 8.26 -13.88
CA ARG A 42 -2.94 7.40 -14.59
C ARG A 42 -4.05 6.83 -13.68
N LEU A 43 -3.68 6.41 -12.47
CA LEU A 43 -4.56 5.82 -11.45
C LEU A 43 -5.49 6.87 -10.82
N ILE A 44 -4.91 7.98 -10.35
CA ILE A 44 -5.62 8.97 -9.52
C ILE A 44 -6.23 10.08 -10.38
N ARG A 45 -5.59 10.39 -11.53
CA ARG A 45 -5.85 11.47 -12.50
C ARG A 45 -5.69 12.86 -11.89
N ILE A 46 -4.44 13.28 -11.69
CA ILE A 46 -4.08 14.58 -11.13
C ILE A 46 -2.90 15.22 -11.86
N ASN A 47 -3.18 16.29 -12.61
CA ASN A 47 -2.17 17.16 -13.25
C ASN A 47 -1.06 17.68 -12.31
N CYS A 48 -1.24 17.60 -10.98
CA CYS A 48 -0.20 17.89 -10.00
C CYS A 48 1.04 16.99 -10.19
N PHE A 49 0.85 15.71 -10.48
CA PHE A 49 1.94 14.75 -10.70
C PHE A 49 2.58 14.92 -12.09
N ALA A 50 1.78 15.22 -13.12
CA ALA A 50 2.29 15.47 -14.46
C ALA A 50 3.09 16.78 -14.59
N ASN A 51 2.68 17.85 -13.90
CA ASN A 51 3.20 19.20 -14.16
C ASN A 51 4.22 19.71 -13.12
N ASN A 52 4.22 19.20 -11.88
CA ASN A 52 5.19 19.60 -10.84
C ASN A 52 5.40 18.48 -9.78
N PRO A 53 5.95 17.31 -10.17
CA PRO A 53 6.09 16.12 -9.33
C PRO A 53 7.03 16.34 -8.13
N THR A 54 6.48 16.86 -7.03
CA THR A 54 7.22 17.09 -5.77
C THR A 54 6.30 16.86 -4.57
N ILE A 55 6.80 16.10 -3.58
CA ILE A 55 6.06 15.73 -2.35
C ILE A 55 5.43 16.97 -1.67
N LYS A 56 6.15 18.10 -1.62
CA LYS A 56 5.65 19.36 -1.04
C LYS A 56 4.46 19.96 -1.82
N SER A 57 4.49 19.93 -3.15
CA SER A 57 3.39 20.44 -4.00
C SER A 57 2.16 19.54 -3.88
N SER A 58 2.36 18.23 -4.02
CA SER A 58 1.30 17.22 -3.89
C SER A 58 0.65 17.24 -2.50
N LEU A 59 1.41 17.36 -1.41
CA LEU A 59 0.85 17.52 -0.06
C LEU A 59 0.00 18.78 0.09
N ASN A 60 0.32 19.85 -0.63
CA ASN A 60 -0.49 21.08 -0.63
C ASN A 60 -1.77 20.88 -1.45
N PHE A 61 -1.70 20.11 -2.54
CA PHE A 61 -2.86 19.71 -3.34
C PHE A 61 -3.82 18.78 -2.57
N LEU A 62 -3.28 17.77 -1.87
CA LEU A 62 -4.00 16.82 -1.00
C LEU A 62 -4.62 17.46 0.26
N ARG A 63 -4.27 18.72 0.55
CA ARG A 63 -4.95 19.57 1.54
C ARG A 63 -6.08 20.41 0.96
N ARG A 64 -6.08 20.64 -0.36
CA ARG A 64 -7.09 21.43 -1.09
C ARG A 64 -8.16 20.56 -1.76
N MET A 65 -7.89 19.28 -1.99
CA MET A 65 -8.84 18.31 -2.55
C MET A 65 -8.93 17.06 -1.65
N PRO A 66 -10.00 16.87 -0.85
CA PRO A 66 -10.11 15.73 0.06
C PRO A 66 -10.21 14.40 -0.69
N TRP A 67 -10.99 14.32 -1.78
CA TRP A 67 -11.12 13.13 -2.62
C TRP A 67 -9.78 12.59 -3.14
N ALA A 68 -8.80 13.47 -3.37
CA ALA A 68 -7.47 13.10 -3.83
C ALA A 68 -6.66 12.45 -2.71
N ARG A 69 -6.89 12.85 -1.46
CA ARG A 69 -6.31 12.20 -0.27
C ARG A 69 -6.91 10.82 -0.07
N GLU A 70 -8.24 10.71 -0.07
CA GLU A 70 -8.94 9.45 0.09
C GLU A 70 -8.49 8.42 -0.96
N LYS A 71 -8.32 8.83 -2.24
CA LYS A 71 -7.74 7.97 -3.28
C LYS A 71 -6.29 7.53 -2.99
N VAL A 72 -5.43 8.43 -2.47
CA VAL A 72 -4.03 8.10 -2.12
C VAL A 72 -3.98 7.14 -0.92
N GLU A 73 -4.84 7.35 0.08
CA GLU A 73 -4.96 6.50 1.27
C GLU A 73 -5.50 5.11 0.88
N GLN A 74 -6.57 5.03 0.08
CA GLN A 74 -7.11 3.78 -0.46
C GLN A 74 -6.09 3.01 -1.33
N LEU A 75 -5.38 3.69 -2.24
CA LEU A 75 -4.38 3.04 -3.09
C LEU A 75 -3.25 2.41 -2.26
N TYR A 76 -2.75 3.11 -1.24
CA TYR A 76 -1.73 2.55 -0.34
C TYR A 76 -2.24 1.34 0.45
N ILE A 77 -3.48 1.38 0.94
CA ILE A 77 -4.11 0.25 1.65
C ILE A 77 -4.22 -0.96 0.73
N ASP A 78 -4.66 -0.77 -0.52
CA ASP A 78 -4.75 -1.83 -1.54
C ASP A 78 -3.37 -2.45 -1.83
N THR A 79 -2.35 -1.62 -2.13
CA THR A 79 -0.96 -2.07 -2.38
C THR A 79 -0.40 -2.88 -1.21
N ARG A 80 -0.50 -2.37 0.02
CA ARG A 80 0.01 -3.06 1.22
C ARG A 80 -0.79 -4.32 1.56
N THR A 81 -2.10 -4.34 1.25
CA THR A 81 -2.95 -5.52 1.47
C THR A 81 -2.59 -6.65 0.49
N ASP A 82 -2.43 -6.34 -0.80
CA ASP A 82 -1.95 -7.29 -1.81
C ASP A 82 -0.53 -7.81 -1.49
N GLU A 83 0.39 -6.94 -1.09
CA GLU A 83 1.74 -7.29 -0.66
C GLU A 83 1.74 -8.30 0.50
N VAL A 84 0.98 -8.02 1.56
CA VAL A 84 0.85 -8.92 2.72
C VAL A 84 0.12 -10.21 2.39
N LEU A 85 -0.93 -10.19 1.55
CA LEU A 85 -1.63 -11.40 1.12
C LEU A 85 -0.74 -12.33 0.28
N ARG A 86 0.17 -11.76 -0.53
CA ARG A 86 1.21 -12.52 -1.24
C ARG A 86 2.22 -13.11 -0.26
N GLN A 87 2.76 -12.31 0.66
CA GLN A 87 3.70 -12.78 1.68
C GLN A 87 3.12 -13.93 2.53
N GLN A 88 1.85 -13.85 2.94
CA GLN A 88 1.18 -14.94 3.66
C GLN A 88 1.11 -16.23 2.84
N ARG A 89 0.76 -16.15 1.54
CA ARG A 89 0.70 -17.31 0.65
C ARG A 89 2.07 -17.94 0.41
N ASP A 90 3.13 -17.14 0.26
CA ASP A 90 4.50 -17.65 0.11
C ASP A 90 5.04 -18.24 1.43
N ALA A 91 4.69 -17.66 2.58
CA ALA A 91 5.01 -18.23 3.89
C ALA A 91 4.30 -19.58 4.12
N GLU A 92 3.02 -19.70 3.75
CA GLU A 92 2.24 -20.95 3.83
C GLU A 92 2.81 -22.02 2.88
N LYS A 93 3.19 -21.64 1.65
CA LYS A 93 3.91 -22.51 0.71
C LYS A 93 5.25 -23.00 1.29
N LYS A 94 6.04 -22.11 1.89
CA LYS A 94 7.34 -22.44 2.49
C LYS A 94 7.19 -23.37 3.71
N ALA A 95 6.14 -23.18 4.51
CA ALA A 95 5.81 -24.08 5.61
C ALA A 95 5.45 -25.48 5.10
N ALA A 96 4.64 -25.58 4.03
CA ALA A 96 4.28 -26.85 3.41
C ALA A 96 5.50 -27.59 2.80
N ASP A 97 6.40 -26.87 2.12
CA ASP A 97 7.63 -27.42 1.51
C ASP A 97 8.57 -28.04 2.57
N SER A 98 8.66 -27.40 3.75
CA SER A 98 9.49 -27.89 4.86
C SER A 98 9.01 -29.17 5.55
N GLY A 99 7.83 -29.70 5.20
CA GLY A 99 7.29 -30.96 5.74
C GLY A 99 7.81 -32.24 5.07
N GLY A 100 8.58 -32.14 3.98
CA GLY A 100 8.92 -33.24 3.08
C GLY A 100 10.05 -34.19 3.51
N ALA A 101 10.17 -34.58 4.78
CA ALA A 101 11.24 -35.47 5.26
C ALA A 101 10.77 -36.50 6.32
N SER A 102 10.19 -37.62 5.88
CA SER A 102 9.92 -38.80 6.71
C SER A 102 9.71 -40.06 5.88
N GLY A 103 10.33 -41.18 6.28
CA GLY A 103 10.35 -42.45 5.54
C GLY A 103 11.48 -42.51 4.50
N GLN A 104 12.34 -43.55 4.47
CA GLN A 104 12.42 -44.75 5.32
C GLN A 104 13.88 -45.06 5.68
#